data_AF-A0A9E2UHM0-F1
#
_entry.id   AF-A0A9E2UHM0-F1
#
_cell.length_a   1.000
_cell.length_b   1.000
_cell.length_c   1.000
_cell.angle_alpha   90.00
_cell.angle_beta   90.00
_cell.angle_gamma   90.00
#
_symmetry.space_group_name_H-M   'P 1'
#
loop_
_entity.id
_entity.type
_entity.pdbx_description
1 polymer ?
#
loop_
_entity_poly.entity_id
_entity_poly.type
_entity_poly.pdbx_seq_one_letter_code
_entity_poly.pdbx_strand_id
1 'polypeptide(L)'
;MNADRVVARFLCEYHRIWQDHFPGLNKRAHWHVIFSARTSPVEGVACRSIHRTVYGFYGTDIRTCIERVKDCERDGFIRVTDASNRPCTASPTCLITATGKLYESFDRHVEDTTDAVYAALGDRERRRLALTKCNDAAIAAIFGFFGAYDQKWRETCEFVVRQKGLTPAHVNDAMDHLVTYQYWAIVMLLWWASPFGSDDADSPALVIDEINSRMWDALRLGHLAIKERVDNLIRWGFFTEQTIKRHKAVALTPVAGSAISKSLAEAKPLLHDLDAKLVSQQAEVVGAQSA
;
A
#
# COMPACT_ATOMS: atom_id res chain seq x y z
N MET A 1 -14.35 8.58 19.98
CA MET A 1 -13.36 7.92 19.10
C MET A 1 -13.30 8.74 17.82
N ASN A 2 -12.17 9.40 17.56
CA ASN A 2 -12.10 10.51 16.61
C ASN A 2 -12.37 10.04 15.17
N ALA A 3 -13.40 10.58 14.52
CA ALA A 3 -13.88 10.16 13.19
C ALA A 3 -12.85 10.42 12.07
N ASP A 4 -11.79 11.16 12.40
CA ASP A 4 -10.77 11.65 11.48
C ASP A 4 -9.63 10.62 11.24
N ARG A 5 -9.56 9.56 12.05
CA ARG A 5 -8.52 8.51 11.94
C ARG A 5 -8.98 7.25 11.21
N VAL A 6 -10.18 7.28 10.63
CA VAL A 6 -10.79 6.10 10.00
C VAL A 6 -9.97 5.56 8.83
N VAL A 7 -9.49 6.45 7.96
CA VAL A 7 -8.68 6.09 6.79
C VAL A 7 -7.33 5.52 7.22
N ALA A 8 -6.65 6.14 8.18
CA ALA A 8 -5.37 5.64 8.68
C ALA A 8 -5.49 4.22 9.25
N ARG A 9 -6.52 3.96 10.07
CA ARG A 9 -6.79 2.62 10.62
C ARG A 9 -7.05 1.60 9.51
N PHE A 10 -7.88 1.95 8.53
CA PHE A 10 -8.15 1.07 7.40
C PHE A 10 -6.86 0.75 6.62
N LEU A 11 -6.01 1.73 6.34
CA LEU A 11 -4.78 1.51 5.58
C LEU A 11 -3.75 0.66 6.34
N CYS A 12 -3.64 0.85 7.67
CA CYS A 12 -2.79 0.00 8.51
C CYS A 12 -3.30 -1.45 8.51
N GLU A 13 -4.62 -1.64 8.61
CA GLU A 13 -5.23 -2.97 8.60
C GLU A 13 -5.12 -3.65 7.23
N TYR A 14 -5.37 -2.91 6.15
CA TYR A 14 -5.17 -3.39 4.77
C TYR A 14 -3.73 -3.87 4.56
N HIS A 15 -2.74 -3.17 5.11
CA HIS A 15 -1.38 -3.64 5.00
C HIS A 15 -1.17 -5.00 5.68
N ARG A 16 -1.71 -5.18 6.89
CA ARG A 16 -1.65 -6.46 7.61
C ARG A 16 -2.28 -7.57 6.76
N ILE A 17 -3.46 -7.30 6.20
CA ILE A 17 -4.16 -8.21 5.28
C ILE A 17 -3.28 -8.55 4.08
N TRP A 18 -2.64 -7.57 3.46
CA TRP A 18 -1.71 -7.83 2.35
C TRP A 18 -0.54 -8.73 2.76
N GLN A 19 0.07 -8.52 3.94
CA GLN A 19 1.15 -9.39 4.42
C GLN A 19 0.70 -10.84 4.66
N ASP A 20 -0.51 -11.01 5.18
CA ASP A 20 -1.04 -12.34 5.49
C ASP A 20 -1.22 -13.18 4.21
N HIS A 21 -1.66 -12.54 3.11
CA HIS A 21 -1.94 -13.22 1.85
C HIS A 21 -0.76 -13.23 0.86
N PHE A 22 0.11 -12.22 0.93
CA PHE A 22 1.25 -12.01 0.02
C PHE A 22 2.55 -11.69 0.78
N PRO A 23 3.02 -12.60 1.65
CA PRO A 23 4.15 -12.34 2.54
C PRO A 23 5.42 -12.01 1.75
N GLY A 24 6.07 -10.89 2.08
CA GLY A 24 7.31 -10.46 1.43
C GLY A 24 7.12 -9.68 0.12
N LEU A 25 5.91 -9.63 -0.42
CA LEU A 25 5.59 -8.88 -1.64
C LEU A 25 5.27 -7.40 -1.35
N ASN A 26 6.23 -6.69 -0.75
CA ASN A 26 5.97 -5.41 -0.04
C ASN A 26 6.28 -4.15 -0.87
N LYS A 27 6.46 -4.32 -2.17
CA LYS A 27 6.78 -3.23 -3.11
C LYS A 27 5.58 -2.99 -4.00
N ARG A 28 5.26 -1.73 -4.31
CA ARG A 28 4.06 -1.39 -5.10
C ARG A 28 4.04 -2.09 -6.46
N ALA A 29 5.19 -2.29 -7.09
CA ALA A 29 5.26 -3.05 -8.33
C ALA A 29 4.87 -4.54 -8.16
N HIS A 30 5.03 -5.17 -6.98
CA HIS A 30 4.46 -6.50 -6.74
C HIS A 30 2.93 -6.46 -6.75
N TRP A 31 2.34 -5.45 -6.12
CA TRP A 31 0.89 -5.26 -6.09
C TRP A 31 0.32 -5.18 -7.52
N HIS A 32 0.93 -4.37 -8.40
CA HIS A 32 0.52 -4.30 -9.81
C HIS A 32 0.69 -5.62 -10.57
N VAL A 33 1.75 -6.40 -10.28
CA VAL A 33 1.93 -7.72 -10.88
C VAL A 33 0.82 -8.68 -10.46
N ILE A 34 0.53 -8.75 -9.16
CA ILE A 34 -0.50 -9.61 -8.56
C ILE A 34 -1.88 -9.26 -9.11
N PHE A 35 -2.25 -7.97 -9.08
CA PHE A 35 -3.52 -7.50 -9.63
C PHE A 35 -3.63 -7.77 -11.13
N SER A 36 -2.62 -7.38 -11.90
CA SER A 36 -2.65 -7.58 -13.36
C SER A 36 -2.78 -9.05 -13.71
N ALA A 37 -2.04 -9.94 -13.04
CA ALA A 37 -2.14 -11.37 -13.30
C ALA A 37 -3.53 -11.92 -12.92
N ARG A 38 -4.13 -11.44 -11.82
CA ARG A 38 -5.43 -11.91 -11.34
C ARG A 38 -6.62 -11.45 -12.19
N THR A 39 -6.53 -10.25 -12.77
CA THR A 39 -7.64 -9.64 -13.53
C THR A 39 -7.50 -9.80 -15.05
N SER A 40 -6.41 -10.39 -15.51
CA SER A 40 -6.18 -10.58 -16.94
C SER A 40 -6.88 -11.82 -17.50
N PRO A 41 -7.12 -11.86 -18.83
CA PRO A 41 -7.59 -13.04 -19.52
C PRO A 41 -6.72 -14.28 -19.28
N VAL A 42 -7.26 -15.47 -19.59
CA VAL A 42 -6.58 -16.78 -19.40
C VAL A 42 -5.23 -16.83 -20.13
N GLU A 43 -5.11 -16.11 -21.24
CA GLU A 43 -3.90 -15.99 -22.05
C GLU A 43 -2.75 -15.25 -21.33
N GLY A 44 -3.07 -14.56 -20.23
CA GLY A 44 -2.11 -13.82 -19.41
C GLY A 44 -1.83 -12.40 -19.90
N VAL A 45 -0.98 -11.71 -19.15
CA VAL A 45 -0.60 -10.31 -19.41
C VAL A 45 0.87 -10.21 -19.76
N ALA A 46 1.19 -9.42 -20.77
CA ALA A 46 2.58 -9.18 -21.14
C ALA A 46 3.32 -8.38 -20.04
N CYS A 47 4.52 -8.81 -19.68
CA CYS A 47 5.37 -8.08 -18.70
C CYS A 47 5.58 -6.62 -19.10
N ARG A 48 5.73 -6.33 -20.40
CA ARG A 48 5.84 -4.96 -20.91
C ARG A 48 4.59 -4.11 -20.65
N SER A 49 3.40 -4.70 -20.62
CA SER A 49 2.16 -3.97 -20.30
C SER A 49 2.14 -3.57 -18.84
N ILE A 50 2.49 -4.49 -17.93
CA ILE A 50 2.63 -4.17 -16.50
C ILE A 50 3.70 -3.09 -16.29
N HIS A 51 4.85 -3.22 -16.96
CA HIS A 51 5.92 -2.23 -16.90
C HIS A 51 5.45 -0.83 -17.30
N ARG A 52 4.68 -0.68 -18.40
CA ARG A 52 4.17 0.63 -18.81
C ARG A 52 3.33 1.28 -17.71
N THR A 53 2.51 0.49 -17.03
CA THR A 53 1.72 0.95 -15.88
C THR A 53 2.61 1.40 -14.72
N VAL A 54 3.52 0.54 -14.24
CA VAL A 54 4.36 0.88 -13.08
C VAL A 54 5.40 1.96 -13.37
N TYR A 55 5.85 2.09 -14.62
CA TYR A 55 6.69 3.20 -15.07
C TYR A 55 5.93 4.51 -15.03
N GLY A 56 4.68 4.53 -15.52
CA GLY A 56 3.83 5.72 -15.48
C GLY A 56 3.53 6.22 -14.05
N PHE A 57 3.33 5.30 -13.10
CA PHE A 57 3.03 5.67 -11.71
C PHE A 57 4.27 5.96 -10.86
N TYR A 58 5.35 5.19 -11.03
CA TYR A 58 6.47 5.17 -10.08
C TYR A 58 7.84 5.31 -10.75
N GLY A 59 7.91 5.55 -12.06
CA GLY A 59 9.19 5.61 -12.79
C GLY A 59 9.97 4.29 -12.77
N THR A 60 9.33 3.18 -12.40
CA THR A 60 9.99 1.88 -12.25
C THR A 60 10.48 1.36 -13.59
N ASP A 61 11.80 1.16 -13.70
CA ASP A 61 12.42 0.63 -14.91
C ASP A 61 12.06 -0.85 -15.16
N ILE A 62 12.24 -1.29 -16.41
CA ILE A 62 11.87 -2.64 -16.84
C ILE A 62 12.66 -3.75 -16.12
N ARG A 63 13.91 -3.51 -15.74
CA ARG A 63 14.72 -4.51 -15.02
C ARG A 63 14.16 -4.70 -13.62
N THR A 64 13.86 -3.60 -12.92
CA THR A 64 13.18 -3.66 -11.63
C THR A 64 11.82 -4.35 -11.75
N CYS A 65 11.03 -4.05 -12.78
CA CYS A 65 9.75 -4.73 -13.01
C CYS A 65 9.93 -6.26 -13.19
N ILE A 66 10.91 -6.70 -13.97
CA ILE A 66 11.23 -8.12 -14.16
C ILE A 66 11.64 -8.80 -12.85
N GLU A 67 12.41 -8.12 -11.99
CA GLU A 67 12.74 -8.65 -10.66
C GLU A 67 11.48 -8.89 -9.81
N ARG A 68 10.50 -7.98 -9.87
CA ARG A 68 9.21 -8.16 -9.16
C ARG A 68 8.40 -9.32 -9.70
N VAL A 69 8.40 -9.52 -11.02
CA VAL A 69 7.79 -10.70 -11.65
C VAL A 69 8.47 -11.97 -11.15
N LYS A 70 9.80 -12.01 -11.10
CA LYS A 70 10.54 -13.17 -10.56
C LYS A 70 10.23 -13.44 -9.09
N ASP A 71 10.09 -12.39 -8.27
CA ASP A 71 9.69 -12.53 -6.87
C ASP A 71 8.30 -13.18 -6.76
N CYS A 72 7.29 -12.69 -7.51
CA CYS A 72 5.95 -13.26 -7.53
C CYS A 72 5.90 -14.71 -8.08
N GLU A 73 6.72 -15.03 -9.08
CA GLU A 73 6.84 -16.37 -9.65
C GLU A 73 7.48 -17.36 -8.66
N ARG A 74 8.57 -16.95 -8.01
CA ARG A 74 9.26 -17.74 -6.97
C ARG A 74 8.30 -18.11 -5.84
N ASP A 75 7.42 -17.20 -5.47
CA ASP A 75 6.45 -17.42 -4.40
C ASP A 75 5.20 -18.19 -4.88
N GLY A 76 5.15 -18.57 -6.17
CA GLY A 76 4.16 -19.47 -6.75
C GLY A 76 2.82 -18.83 -7.08
N PHE A 77 2.72 -17.50 -7.06
CA PHE A 77 1.48 -16.78 -7.39
C PHE A 77 1.26 -16.65 -8.90
N ILE A 78 2.33 -16.60 -9.68
CA ILE A 78 2.25 -16.48 -11.14
C ILE A 78 3.11 -17.52 -11.83
N ARG A 79 2.85 -17.75 -13.12
CA ARG A 79 3.75 -18.44 -14.04
C ARG A 79 4.23 -17.48 -15.11
N VAL A 80 5.50 -17.60 -15.46
CA VAL A 80 6.09 -16.87 -16.57
C VAL A 80 6.21 -17.78 -17.78
N THR A 81 5.53 -17.42 -18.87
CA THR A 81 5.47 -18.22 -20.09
C THR A 81 5.84 -17.41 -21.33
N ASP A 82 6.24 -18.09 -22.40
CA ASP A 82 6.35 -17.50 -23.73
C ASP A 82 4.99 -17.47 -24.45
N ALA A 83 4.97 -16.99 -25.70
CA ALA A 83 3.76 -16.94 -26.53
C ALA A 83 3.22 -18.34 -26.91
N SER A 84 4.01 -19.40 -26.73
CA SER A 84 3.61 -20.80 -26.93
C SER A 84 3.16 -21.47 -25.62
N ASN A 85 2.93 -20.67 -24.57
CA ASN A 85 2.54 -21.13 -23.22
C ASN A 85 3.55 -22.09 -22.58
N ARG A 86 4.84 -21.99 -22.95
CA ARG A 86 5.92 -22.77 -22.33
C ARG A 86 6.60 -21.93 -21.24
N PRO A 87 6.99 -22.53 -20.11
CA PRO A 87 7.78 -21.83 -19.10
C PRO A 87 9.01 -21.18 -19.71
N CYS A 88 9.27 -19.91 -19.39
CA CYS A 88 10.41 -19.18 -19.93
C CYS A 88 11.05 -18.28 -18.88
N THR A 89 12.21 -17.71 -19.19
CA THR A 89 12.83 -16.71 -18.32
C THR A 89 12.09 -15.38 -18.42
N ALA A 90 11.79 -14.78 -17.26
CA ALA A 90 11.17 -13.45 -17.20
C ALA A 90 11.95 -12.41 -18.03
N SER A 91 11.23 -11.81 -18.97
CA SER A 91 11.75 -10.87 -19.96
C SER A 91 10.65 -9.89 -20.35
N PRO A 92 10.95 -8.78 -21.04
CA PRO A 92 9.90 -7.82 -21.41
C PRO A 92 8.78 -8.43 -22.28
N THR A 93 9.05 -9.53 -22.98
CA THR A 93 8.11 -10.18 -23.92
C THR A 93 7.40 -11.39 -23.33
N CYS A 94 7.68 -11.79 -22.08
CA CYS A 94 7.00 -12.91 -21.47
C CYS A 94 5.54 -12.57 -21.13
N LEU A 95 4.72 -13.61 -21.06
CA LEU A 95 3.36 -13.59 -20.55
C LEU A 95 3.38 -14.02 -19.08
N ILE A 96 2.51 -13.40 -18.30
CA ILE A 96 2.33 -13.65 -16.88
C ILE A 96 0.90 -14.16 -16.69
N THR A 97 0.76 -15.37 -16.16
CA THR A 97 -0.53 -16.02 -15.91
C THR A 97 -0.71 -16.31 -14.43
N ALA A 98 -1.94 -16.21 -13.94
CA ALA A 98 -2.28 -16.52 -12.55
C ALA A 98 -2.20 -18.03 -12.26
N THR A 99 -1.76 -18.38 -11.06
CA THR A 99 -1.89 -19.76 -10.55
C THR A 99 -3.15 -19.91 -9.69
N GLY A 100 -3.56 -21.15 -9.42
CA GLY A 100 -4.63 -21.42 -8.45
C GLY A 100 -4.34 -20.83 -7.06
N LYS A 101 -3.08 -20.81 -6.63
CA LYS A 101 -2.64 -20.17 -5.39
C LYS A 101 -2.94 -18.66 -5.40
N LEU A 102 -2.71 -17.98 -6.53
CA LEU A 102 -3.05 -16.56 -6.64
C LEU A 102 -4.56 -16.34 -6.56
N TYR A 103 -5.39 -17.13 -7.24
CA TYR A 103 -6.84 -17.01 -7.10
C TYR A 103 -7.28 -17.15 -5.64
N GLU A 104 -6.85 -18.21 -4.96
CA GLU A 104 -7.24 -18.47 -3.57
C GLU A 104 -6.79 -17.37 -2.60
N SER A 105 -5.51 -16.96 -2.66
CA SER A 105 -4.99 -15.90 -1.79
C SER A 105 -5.60 -14.54 -2.10
N PHE A 106 -5.83 -14.22 -3.38
CA PHE A 106 -6.36 -12.93 -3.76
C PHE A 106 -7.84 -12.78 -3.40
N ASP A 107 -8.62 -13.84 -3.59
CA ASP A 107 -10.05 -13.81 -3.27
C ASP A 107 -10.25 -13.62 -1.75
N ARG A 108 -9.49 -14.33 -0.91
CA ARG A 108 -9.47 -14.09 0.55
C ARG A 108 -9.00 -12.69 0.92
N HIS A 109 -7.98 -12.17 0.24
CA HIS A 109 -7.53 -10.79 0.44
C HIS A 109 -8.65 -9.78 0.16
N VAL A 110 -9.46 -9.98 -0.87
CA VAL A 110 -10.61 -9.10 -1.19
C VAL A 110 -11.68 -9.18 -0.11
N GLU A 111 -11.97 -10.39 0.38
CA GLU A 111 -12.92 -10.62 1.48
C GLU A 111 -12.47 -9.91 2.76
N ASP A 112 -11.24 -10.16 3.22
CA ASP A 112 -10.68 -9.52 4.41
C ASP A 112 -10.58 -7.99 4.28
N THR A 113 -10.24 -7.49 3.08
CA THR A 113 -10.20 -6.05 2.80
C THR A 113 -11.59 -5.44 2.91
N THR A 114 -12.61 -6.12 2.39
CA THR A 114 -14.01 -5.69 2.47
C THR A 114 -14.47 -5.63 3.93
N ASP A 115 -14.16 -6.65 4.71
CA ASP A 115 -14.42 -6.69 6.15
C ASP A 115 -13.72 -5.56 6.90
N ALA A 116 -12.48 -5.22 6.53
CA ALA A 116 -11.75 -4.11 7.11
C ALA A 116 -12.39 -2.74 6.79
N VAL A 117 -12.96 -2.56 5.58
CA VAL A 117 -13.72 -1.34 5.23
C VAL A 117 -14.94 -1.21 6.15
N TYR A 118 -15.75 -2.26 6.29
CA TYR A 118 -16.93 -2.24 7.16
C TYR A 118 -16.56 -2.01 8.64
N ALA A 119 -15.50 -2.66 9.10
CA ALA A 119 -15.00 -2.48 10.47
C ALA A 119 -14.52 -1.04 10.71
N ALA A 120 -13.83 -0.42 9.75
CA ALA A 120 -13.36 0.95 9.86
C ALA A 120 -14.52 1.95 9.98
N LEU A 121 -15.60 1.74 9.21
CA LEU A 121 -16.79 2.60 9.20
C LEU A 121 -17.80 2.29 10.32
N GLY A 122 -17.60 1.21 11.07
CA GLY A 122 -18.44 0.84 12.21
C GLY A 122 -19.75 0.14 11.85
N ASP A 123 -19.89 -0.38 10.63
CA ASP A 123 -21.11 -1.03 10.15
C ASP A 123 -21.15 -2.51 10.54
N ARG A 124 -21.66 -2.78 11.75
CA ARG A 124 -21.74 -4.14 12.32
C ARG A 124 -22.81 -5.02 11.68
N GLU A 125 -23.88 -4.43 11.14
CA GLU A 125 -24.95 -5.21 10.49
C GLU A 125 -24.52 -5.68 9.11
N ARG A 126 -23.86 -4.82 8.32
CA ARG A 126 -23.28 -5.23 7.03
C ARG A 126 -22.19 -6.28 7.18
N ARG A 127 -21.38 -6.19 8.24
CA ARG A 127 -20.38 -7.23 8.58
C ARG A 127 -21.00 -8.61 8.81
N ARG A 128 -22.24 -8.69 9.32
CA ARG A 128 -22.95 -9.96 9.51
C ARG A 128 -23.53 -10.52 8.21
N LEU A 129 -23.83 -9.65 7.24
CA LEU A 129 -24.43 -10.01 5.95
C LEU A 129 -23.39 -10.16 4.84
N ALA A 130 -22.13 -9.81 5.10
CA ALA A 130 -21.04 -9.83 4.14
C ALA A 130 -20.64 -11.27 3.74
N LEU A 131 -21.37 -11.82 2.79
CA LEU A 131 -20.88 -12.85 1.88
C LEU A 131 -20.47 -12.18 0.57
N THR A 132 -19.61 -11.16 0.64
CA THR A 132 -19.03 -10.57 -0.58
C THR A 132 -18.05 -11.57 -1.16
N LYS A 133 -18.52 -12.42 -2.08
CA LYS A 133 -17.60 -13.22 -2.89
C LYS A 133 -16.73 -12.27 -3.72
N CYS A 134 -15.46 -12.58 -3.83
CA CYS A 134 -14.56 -11.88 -4.73
C CYS A 134 -15.16 -11.84 -6.15
N ASN A 135 -15.42 -10.65 -6.68
CA ASN A 135 -15.95 -10.42 -8.01
C ASN A 135 -15.24 -9.23 -8.67
N ASP A 136 -15.34 -9.10 -10.00
CA ASP A 136 -14.59 -8.09 -10.76
C ASP A 136 -14.91 -6.65 -10.32
N ALA A 137 -16.14 -6.38 -9.90
CA ALA A 137 -16.57 -5.08 -9.43
C ALA A 137 -15.94 -4.71 -8.08
N ALA A 138 -15.88 -5.64 -7.13
CA ALA A 138 -15.21 -5.46 -5.84
C ALA A 138 -13.70 -5.23 -6.04
N ILE A 139 -13.08 -6.01 -6.93
CA ILE A 139 -11.67 -5.85 -7.30
C ILE A 139 -11.44 -4.45 -7.88
N ALA A 140 -12.28 -4.02 -8.83
CA ALA A 140 -12.19 -2.71 -9.45
C ALA A 140 -12.40 -1.56 -8.44
N ALA A 141 -13.32 -1.72 -7.48
CA ALA A 141 -13.56 -0.74 -6.43
C ALA A 141 -12.35 -0.58 -5.51
N ILE A 142 -11.78 -1.69 -5.02
CA ILE A 142 -10.58 -1.69 -4.18
C ILE A 142 -9.39 -1.07 -4.93
N PHE A 143 -9.16 -1.49 -6.18
CA PHE A 143 -8.09 -0.95 -7.02
C PHE A 143 -8.26 0.56 -7.25
N GLY A 144 -9.49 1.00 -7.54
CA GLY A 144 -9.84 2.41 -7.73
C GLY A 144 -9.57 3.26 -6.49
N PHE A 145 -9.91 2.76 -5.30
CA PHE A 145 -9.60 3.42 -4.04
C PHE A 145 -8.09 3.64 -3.87
N PHE A 146 -7.27 2.59 -4.04
CA PHE A 146 -5.82 2.70 -3.88
C PHE A 146 -5.18 3.58 -4.95
N GLY A 147 -5.67 3.56 -6.19
CA GLY A 147 -5.20 4.48 -7.22
C GLY A 147 -5.45 5.94 -6.85
N ALA A 148 -6.65 6.27 -6.34
CA ALA A 148 -6.99 7.62 -5.89
C ALA A 148 -6.21 8.03 -4.63
N TYR A 149 -6.04 7.12 -3.68
CA TYR A 149 -5.26 7.37 -2.46
C TYR A 149 -3.77 7.56 -2.75
N ASP A 150 -3.19 6.75 -3.65
CA ASP A 150 -1.79 6.86 -4.06
C ASP A 150 -1.47 8.23 -4.65
N GLN A 151 -2.39 8.79 -5.43
CA GLN A 151 -2.25 10.15 -5.96
C GLN A 151 -2.25 11.20 -4.86
N LYS A 152 -3.20 11.12 -3.90
CA LYS A 152 -3.22 12.01 -2.72
C LYS A 152 -1.95 11.89 -1.88
N TRP A 153 -1.46 10.67 -1.67
CA TRP A 153 -0.21 10.44 -0.95
C TRP A 153 0.99 11.07 -1.66
N ARG A 154 1.05 10.93 -2.99
CA ARG A 154 2.11 11.53 -3.82
C ARG A 154 2.10 13.05 -3.71
N GLU A 155 0.93 13.69 -3.83
CA GLU A 155 0.76 15.14 -3.65
C GLU A 155 1.19 15.61 -2.26
N THR A 156 0.82 14.84 -1.23
CA THR A 156 1.20 15.10 0.17
C THR A 156 2.72 15.06 0.34
N CYS A 157 3.35 14.04 -0.23
CA CYS A 157 4.79 13.89 -0.18
C CYS A 157 5.51 15.03 -0.89
N GLU A 158 5.08 15.35 -2.11
CA GLU A 158 5.66 16.44 -2.90
C GLU A 158 5.53 17.78 -2.17
N PHE A 159 4.39 18.06 -1.54
CA PHE A 159 4.20 19.25 -0.73
C PHE A 159 5.26 19.33 0.38
N VAL A 160 5.42 18.26 1.19
CA VAL A 160 6.38 18.23 2.31
C VAL A 160 7.82 18.42 1.82
N VAL A 161 8.22 17.70 0.77
CA VAL A 161 9.57 17.77 0.22
C VAL A 161 9.89 19.17 -0.33
N ARG A 162 8.94 19.82 -1.00
CA ARG A 162 9.12 21.17 -1.52
C ARG A 162 9.33 22.22 -0.42
N GLN A 163 8.79 22.00 0.78
CA GLN A 163 9.04 22.89 1.93
C GLN A 163 10.50 22.86 2.41
N LYS A 164 11.29 21.83 2.04
CA LYS A 164 12.72 21.78 2.36
C LYS A 164 13.61 22.59 1.42
N GLY A 165 13.08 23.14 0.33
CA GLY A 165 13.88 23.90 -0.64
C GLY A 165 14.91 23.04 -1.38
N LEU A 166 14.61 21.75 -1.58
CA LEU A 166 15.50 20.84 -2.32
C LEU A 166 15.53 21.20 -3.82
N THR A 167 16.64 20.85 -4.49
CA THR A 167 16.75 20.96 -5.95
C THR A 167 15.78 19.99 -6.64
N PRO A 168 15.36 20.26 -7.91
CA PRO A 168 14.45 19.39 -8.63
C PRO A 168 14.91 17.92 -8.72
N ALA A 169 16.21 17.69 -8.87
CA ALA A 169 16.78 16.34 -8.90
C ALA A 169 16.56 15.58 -7.57
N HIS A 170 16.74 16.25 -6.43
CA HIS A 170 16.51 15.65 -5.12
C HIS A 170 15.02 15.49 -4.78
N VAL A 171 14.15 16.35 -5.34
CA VAL A 171 12.70 16.15 -5.25
C VAL A 171 12.31 14.88 -6.01
N ASN A 172 12.80 14.70 -7.24
CA ASN A 172 12.50 13.50 -8.03
C ASN A 172 12.99 12.23 -7.32
N ASP A 173 14.24 12.23 -6.83
CA ASP A 173 14.78 11.13 -6.03
C ASP A 173 13.92 10.81 -4.80
N ALA A 174 13.45 11.83 -4.06
CA ALA A 174 12.53 11.63 -2.94
C ALA A 174 11.21 10.99 -3.40
N MET A 175 10.63 11.47 -4.51
CA MET A 175 9.36 10.97 -5.01
C MET A 175 9.42 9.52 -5.49
N ASP A 176 10.55 9.08 -6.05
CA ASP A 176 10.75 7.68 -6.45
C ASP A 176 10.71 6.71 -5.25
N HIS A 177 11.07 7.21 -4.06
CA HIS A 177 11.16 6.40 -2.84
C HIS A 177 9.94 6.54 -1.92
N LEU A 178 9.41 7.76 -1.75
CA LEU A 178 8.30 8.07 -0.84
C LEU A 178 6.98 7.42 -1.24
N VAL A 179 6.82 7.09 -2.52
CA VAL A 179 5.70 6.28 -3.01
C VAL A 179 5.83 4.82 -2.62
N THR A 180 6.92 4.35 -2.02
CA THR A 180 7.00 2.95 -1.58
C THR A 180 6.38 2.76 -0.21
N TYR A 181 5.82 1.57 0.00
CA TYR A 181 5.16 1.22 1.25
C TYR A 181 6.07 1.33 2.49
N GLN A 182 7.37 1.06 2.33
CA GLN A 182 8.33 1.10 3.43
C GLN A 182 8.43 2.50 4.05
N TYR A 183 8.48 3.54 3.23
CA TYR A 183 8.49 4.92 3.71
C TYR A 183 7.14 5.31 4.30
N TRP A 184 6.05 4.93 3.64
CA TRP A 184 4.70 5.16 4.17
C TRP A 184 4.53 4.55 5.57
N ALA A 185 4.97 3.32 5.79
CA ALA A 185 4.83 2.63 7.08
C ALA A 185 5.61 3.33 8.21
N ILE A 186 6.85 3.74 7.94
CA ILE A 186 7.68 4.45 8.91
C ILE A 186 7.08 5.83 9.23
N VAL A 187 6.59 6.54 8.21
CA VAL A 187 5.93 7.85 8.39
C VAL A 187 4.64 7.70 9.18
N MET A 188 3.81 6.71 8.87
CA MET A 188 2.55 6.47 9.58
C MET A 188 2.77 6.00 11.02
N LEU A 189 3.83 5.24 11.30
CA LEU A 189 4.22 4.92 12.68
C LEU A 189 4.46 6.20 13.49
N LEU A 190 5.25 7.13 12.95
CA LEU A 190 5.56 8.39 13.63
C LEU A 190 4.36 9.34 13.69
N TRP A 191 3.51 9.35 12.65
CA TRP A 191 2.26 10.08 12.68
C TRP A 191 1.36 9.58 13.80
N TRP A 192 1.20 8.26 13.95
CA TRP A 192 0.38 7.65 15.00
C TRP A 192 0.94 7.90 16.41
N ALA A 193 2.27 7.91 16.56
CA ALA A 193 2.92 8.22 17.84
C ALA A 193 2.90 9.72 18.19
N SER A 194 2.56 10.59 17.24
CA SER A 194 2.57 12.04 17.42
C SER A 194 1.20 12.61 17.80
N PRO A 195 1.12 13.87 18.28
CA PRO A 195 -0.14 14.56 18.53
C PRO A 195 -1.07 14.68 17.29
N PHE A 196 -0.53 14.48 16.09
CA PHE A 196 -1.33 14.47 14.86
C PHE A 196 -2.19 13.21 14.72
N GLY A 197 -1.69 12.06 15.20
CA GLY A 197 -2.30 10.75 15.04
C GLY A 197 -2.81 10.10 16.33
N SER A 198 -2.43 10.63 17.50
CA SER A 198 -2.98 10.21 18.80
C SER A 198 -3.26 11.40 19.70
N ASP A 199 -4.41 11.37 20.38
CA ASP A 199 -4.75 12.36 21.41
C ASP A 199 -3.97 12.08 22.72
N ASP A 200 -3.62 10.80 22.93
CA ASP A 200 -2.87 10.28 24.07
C ASP A 200 -1.39 10.04 23.69
N ALA A 201 -0.80 10.91 22.88
CA ALA A 201 0.57 10.73 22.41
C ALA A 201 1.58 10.84 23.58
N ASP A 202 2.08 9.70 24.07
CA ASP A 202 3.03 9.62 25.19
C ASP A 202 4.39 10.27 24.88
N SER A 203 4.84 10.22 23.62
CA SER A 203 6.08 10.86 23.17
C SER A 203 5.99 11.24 21.68
N PRO A 204 6.21 12.51 21.31
CA PRO A 204 6.19 12.95 19.91
C PRO A 204 7.39 12.46 19.10
N ALA A 205 8.40 11.87 19.76
CA ALA A 205 9.60 11.35 19.15
C ALA A 205 9.81 9.87 19.52
N LEU A 206 10.32 9.09 18.57
CA LEU A 206 10.65 7.68 18.74
C LEU A 206 12.16 7.45 18.57
N VAL A 207 12.73 6.60 19.42
CA VAL A 207 14.13 6.17 19.30
C VAL A 207 14.28 5.31 18.04
N ILE A 208 15.36 5.49 17.28
CA ILE A 208 15.54 4.76 16.01
C ILE A 208 15.53 3.23 16.22
N ASP A 209 16.07 2.74 17.33
CA ASP A 209 16.04 1.32 17.69
C ASP A 209 14.62 0.79 17.93
N GLU A 210 13.73 1.63 18.45
CA GLU A 210 12.31 1.29 18.60
C GLU A 210 11.61 1.22 17.24
N ILE A 211 11.90 2.17 16.35
CA ILE A 211 11.40 2.14 14.95
C ILE A 211 11.88 0.86 14.27
N ASN A 212 13.16 0.51 14.42
CA ASN A 212 13.73 -0.73 13.91
C ASN A 212 12.97 -1.96 14.40
N SER A 213 12.74 -2.06 15.71
CA SER A 213 12.01 -3.19 16.30
C SER A 213 10.60 -3.32 15.73
N ARG A 214 9.85 -2.21 15.67
CA ARG A 214 8.46 -2.22 15.16
C ARG A 214 8.39 -2.50 13.66
N MET A 215 9.35 -2.00 12.89
CA MET A 215 9.40 -2.17 11.44
C MET A 215 10.00 -3.51 11.01
N TRP A 216 10.77 -4.19 11.86
CA TRP A 216 11.19 -5.57 11.59
C TRP A 216 9.97 -6.48 11.45
N ASP A 217 9.00 -6.36 12.34
CA ASP A 217 7.80 -7.18 12.32
C ASP A 217 6.90 -6.85 11.13
N ALA A 218 6.75 -5.57 10.80
CA ALA A 218 5.88 -5.11 9.72
C ALA A 218 6.51 -5.24 8.31
N LEU A 219 7.81 -4.95 8.17
CA LEU A 219 8.47 -4.81 6.86
C LEU A 219 9.48 -5.92 6.56
N ARG A 220 9.88 -6.71 7.56
CA ARG A 220 10.99 -7.69 7.48
C ARG A 220 12.29 -7.08 6.93
N LEU A 221 12.53 -5.81 7.27
CA LEU A 221 13.73 -5.07 6.85
C LEU A 221 14.79 -5.10 7.94
N GLY A 222 16.03 -5.38 7.56
CA GLY A 222 17.17 -5.30 8.47
C GLY A 222 17.43 -3.87 8.98
N HIS A 223 18.10 -3.79 10.13
CA HIS A 223 18.43 -2.54 10.83
C HIS A 223 19.05 -1.46 9.93
N LEU A 224 20.00 -1.83 9.06
CA LEU A 224 20.66 -0.87 8.15
C LEU A 224 19.68 -0.23 7.16
N ALA A 225 18.72 -1.02 6.65
CA ALA A 225 17.74 -0.54 5.71
C ALA A 225 16.80 0.48 6.38
N ILE A 226 16.31 0.19 7.58
CA ILE A 226 15.44 1.12 8.31
C ILE A 226 16.19 2.41 8.66
N LYS A 227 17.44 2.31 9.14
CA LYS A 227 18.26 3.50 9.42
C LYS A 227 18.40 4.41 8.19
N GLU A 228 18.74 3.84 7.03
CA GLU A 228 18.83 4.58 5.77
C GLU A 228 17.51 5.30 5.42
N ARG A 229 16.37 4.61 5.60
CA ARG A 229 15.04 5.19 5.33
C ARG A 229 14.71 6.33 6.29
N VAL A 230 15.07 6.20 7.57
CA VAL A 230 14.92 7.27 8.56
C VAL A 230 15.81 8.47 8.21
N ASP A 231 17.07 8.25 7.85
CA ASP A 231 17.98 9.33 7.45
C ASP A 231 17.49 10.04 6.17
N ASN A 232 16.91 9.30 5.21
CA ASN A 232 16.25 9.88 4.04
C ASN A 232 15.01 10.71 4.42
N LEU A 233 14.17 10.24 5.34
CA LEU A 233 13.00 10.96 5.82
C LEU A 233 13.36 12.24 6.59
N ILE A 234 14.51 12.26 7.28
CA ILE A 234 15.08 13.49 7.85
C ILE A 234 15.48 14.45 6.72
N ARG A 235 16.27 13.95 5.74
CA ARG A 235 16.75 14.74 4.59
C ARG A 235 15.61 15.37 3.79
N TRP A 236 14.53 14.64 3.60
CA TRP A 236 13.36 15.09 2.83
C TRP A 236 12.33 15.86 3.66
N GLY A 237 12.54 16.00 4.97
CA GLY A 237 11.77 16.89 5.83
C GLY A 237 10.54 16.34 6.49
N PHE A 238 10.36 15.03 6.43
CA PHE A 238 9.33 14.35 7.22
C PHE A 238 9.69 14.33 8.69
N PHE A 239 10.97 14.10 9.00
CA PHE A 239 11.44 13.97 10.38
C PHE A 239 12.42 15.06 10.80
N THR A 240 12.47 15.30 12.11
CA THR A 240 13.51 16.08 12.76
C THR A 240 14.23 15.21 13.79
N GLU A 241 15.56 15.34 13.83
CA GLU A 241 16.38 14.61 14.79
C GLU A 241 16.20 15.18 16.20
N GLN A 242 16.12 14.27 17.17
CA GLN A 242 16.06 14.57 18.60
C GLN A 242 16.95 13.60 19.36
N THR A 243 17.11 13.84 20.66
CA THR A 243 17.82 12.93 21.56
C THR A 243 16.93 12.61 22.77
N ILE A 244 16.65 11.33 23.00
CA ILE A 244 15.94 10.84 24.18
C ILE A 244 16.90 9.98 24.98
N LYS A 245 17.18 10.36 26.24
CA LYS A 245 18.06 9.58 27.14
C LYS A 245 19.41 9.17 26.49
N ARG A 246 20.01 10.06 25.69
CA ARG A 246 21.26 9.86 24.91
C ARG A 246 21.14 8.94 23.68
N HIS A 247 19.94 8.49 23.32
CA HIS A 247 19.69 7.75 22.09
C HIS A 247 19.21 8.68 20.97
N LYS A 248 19.65 8.41 19.73
CA LYS A 248 19.17 9.11 18.53
C LYS A 248 17.69 8.80 18.34
N ALA A 249 16.87 9.85 18.32
CA ALA A 249 15.43 9.77 18.15
C ALA A 249 15.00 10.68 16.99
N VAL A 250 13.79 10.46 16.49
CA VAL A 250 13.18 11.28 15.45
C VAL A 250 11.74 11.60 15.79
N ALA A 251 11.32 12.82 15.47
CA ALA A 251 9.92 13.25 15.56
C ALA A 251 9.39 13.63 14.19
N LEU A 252 8.08 13.49 13.99
CA LEU A 252 7.41 14.00 12.80
C LEU A 252 7.46 15.54 12.81
N THR A 253 7.80 16.16 11.68
CA THR A 253 7.79 17.62 11.58
C THR A 253 6.35 18.15 11.57
N PRO A 254 6.09 19.38 12.07
CA PRO A 254 4.74 19.95 12.03
C PRO A 254 4.17 20.09 10.62
N VAL A 255 5.05 20.35 9.64
CA VAL A 255 4.71 20.43 8.21
C VAL A 255 4.21 19.08 7.72
N ALA A 256 4.97 18.01 7.96
CA ALA A 256 4.57 16.66 7.55
C ALA A 256 3.31 16.19 8.28
N GLY A 257 3.26 16.37 9.61
CA GLY A 257 2.10 16.01 10.43
C GLY A 257 0.80 16.65 9.94
N SER A 258 0.81 17.97 9.76
CA SER A 258 -0.36 18.70 9.27
C SER A 258 -0.77 18.27 7.86
N ALA A 259 0.20 18.08 6.96
CA ALA A 259 -0.06 17.67 5.57
C ALA A 259 -0.68 16.26 5.51
N ILE A 260 -0.15 15.32 6.30
CA ILE A 260 -0.67 13.94 6.38
C ILE A 260 -2.07 13.93 6.98
N SER A 261 -2.31 14.65 8.09
CA SER A 261 -3.64 14.72 8.70
C SER A 261 -4.68 15.29 7.74
N LYS A 262 -4.33 16.36 7.00
CA LYS A 262 -5.20 16.94 5.97
C LYS A 262 -5.50 15.92 4.85
N SER A 263 -4.46 15.25 4.35
CA SER A 263 -4.59 14.23 3.30
C SER A 263 -5.52 13.08 3.70
N LEU A 264 -5.38 12.58 4.93
CA LEU A 264 -6.23 11.53 5.47
C LEU A 264 -7.69 11.98 5.65
N ALA A 265 -7.91 13.21 6.11
CA ALA A 265 -9.25 13.79 6.21
C ALA A 265 -9.92 13.91 4.83
N GLU A 266 -9.18 14.39 3.83
CA GLU A 266 -9.66 14.50 2.45
C GLU A 266 -9.80 13.16 1.73
N ALA A 267 -9.19 12.08 2.22
CA ALA A 267 -9.35 10.73 1.72
C ALA A 267 -10.58 10.01 2.30
N LYS A 268 -11.21 10.56 3.34
CA LYS A 268 -12.41 9.96 3.96
C LYS A 268 -13.57 9.75 2.96
N PRO A 269 -13.89 10.69 2.04
CA PRO A 269 -14.89 10.44 1.01
C PRO A 269 -14.55 9.27 0.09
N LEU A 270 -13.25 9.01 -0.18
CA LEU A 270 -12.83 7.86 -1.00
C LEU A 270 -13.16 6.54 -0.31
N LEU A 271 -12.99 6.47 1.02
CA LEU A 271 -13.33 5.26 1.80
C LEU A 271 -14.85 5.04 1.86
N HIS A 272 -15.64 6.10 1.94
CA HIS A 272 -17.10 6.01 1.87
C HIS A 272 -17.60 5.60 0.48
N ASP A 273 -16.97 6.10 -0.59
CA ASP A 273 -17.27 5.67 -1.96
C ASP A 273 -16.91 4.19 -2.18
N LEU A 274 -15.78 3.72 -1.61
CA LEU A 274 -15.42 2.30 -1.61
C LEU A 274 -16.50 1.46 -0.91
N ASP A 275 -16.92 1.84 0.29
CA ASP A 275 -18.01 1.17 1.02
C ASP A 275 -19.29 1.10 0.18
N ALA A 276 -19.74 2.24 -0.36
CA ALA A 276 -20.94 2.29 -1.19
C ALA A 276 -20.87 1.34 -2.39
N LYS A 277 -19.72 1.29 -3.08
CA LYS A 277 -19.51 0.38 -4.21
C LYS A 277 -19.53 -1.09 -3.79
N LEU A 278 -18.91 -1.44 -2.66
CA LEU A 278 -18.91 -2.81 -2.13
C LEU A 278 -20.33 -3.25 -1.69
N VAL A 279 -21.14 -2.32 -1.18
CA VAL A 279 -22.52 -2.58 -0.74
C VAL A 279 -23.47 -2.81 -1.91
N SER A 280 -23.37 -2.00 -2.97
CA SER A 280 -24.17 -2.20 -4.19
C SER A 280 -23.96 -3.61 -4.77
N GLN A 281 -22.75 -4.15 -4.66
CA GLN A 281 -22.45 -5.51 -5.10
C GLN A 281 -23.12 -6.59 -4.25
N GLN A 282 -23.25 -6.39 -2.93
CA GLN A 282 -23.97 -7.33 -2.07
C GLN A 282 -25.46 -7.39 -2.40
N ALA A 283 -26.10 -6.25 -2.67
CA ALA A 283 -27.52 -6.19 -3.00
C ALA A 283 -27.86 -6.97 -4.29
N GLU A 284 -26.99 -6.90 -5.30
CA GLU A 284 -27.15 -7.63 -6.57
C GLU A 284 -27.01 -9.14 -6.38
N VAL A 285 -26.07 -9.60 -5.55
CA VAL A 285 -25.85 -11.03 -5.27
C VAL A 285 -27.03 -11.64 -4.48
N VAL A 286 -27.55 -10.92 -3.48
CA VAL A 286 -28.70 -11.39 -2.68
C VAL A 286 -30.00 -11.41 -3.51
N GLY A 287 -30.20 -10.41 -4.38
CA GLY A 287 -31.34 -10.36 -5.29
C GLY A 287 -31.34 -11.51 -6.31
N ALA A 288 -30.16 -11.88 -6.83
CA ALA A 288 -30.02 -12.98 -7.80
C ALA A 288 -30.21 -14.39 -7.19
N GLN A 289 -30.04 -14.54 -5.87
CA GLN A 289 -30.28 -15.82 -5.16
C GLN A 289 -31.74 -16.00 -4.72
N SER A 290 -32.54 -14.93 -4.77
CA SER A 290 -33.93 -14.91 -4.32
C SER A 290 -34.95 -14.96 -5.47
N ALA A 291 -34.48 -15.06 -6.72
CA ALA A 291 -35.25 -15.15 -7.96
C ALA A 291 -35.09 -16.53 -8.60
#